data_AF-A0AB33C3E0-F1
#
_entry.id   AF-A0AB33C3E0-F1
#
_cell.length_a   1.000
_cell.length_b   1.000
_cell.length_c   1.000
_cell.angle_alpha   90.00
_cell.angle_beta   90.00
_cell.angle_gamma   90.00
#
_symmetry.space_group_name_H-M   'P 1'
#
loop_
_entity.id
_entity.type
_entity.pdbx_description
1 polymer ?
#
loop_
_entity_poly.entity_id
_entity_poly.type
_entity_poly.pdbx_seq_one_letter_code
_entity_poly.pdbx_strand_id
1 'polypeptide(L)'
;MEEIEPFVDGRERSLRCPFCCKPGSTTSHYMKRIFNTSPQGIKKVSLTDWSKKNNFKGDSNNQQILNRSVEFYSATCNNCGSESIYVENKMMVEDVPTPTQAGISVNTARNVILLQKCIYPESPIPDILPVPSESMPEDVKKIYNEAASVFNKSLRASGTLIRITLETLLKNHTEADANSSLNIMIGQLSRTMPSFITEMMDNIRVFGNSNAHAHENELDRYRQINETENKEQVIELFTFVNLICDQMGLLAKSHEMYERIPDTKKNQISKRNKKFKKE
;
A
#
# COMPACT_ATOMS: atom_id res chain seq x y z
N MET A 1 -24.53 15.24 32.65
CA MET A 1 -23.60 14.77 31.61
C MET A 1 -22.23 15.22 32.07
N GLU A 2 -21.41 14.30 32.58
CA GLU A 2 -20.02 14.62 32.89
C GLU A 2 -19.28 14.84 31.58
N GLU A 3 -18.71 16.03 31.40
CA GLU A 3 -17.79 16.34 30.31
C GLU A 3 -16.52 15.49 30.53
N ILE A 4 -16.31 14.50 29.67
CA ILE A 4 -15.12 13.67 29.67
C ILE A 4 -14.02 14.47 28.99
N GLU A 5 -13.06 14.99 29.77
CA GLU A 5 -11.87 15.66 29.21
C GLU A 5 -11.10 14.69 28.30
N PRO A 6 -10.74 15.10 27.06
CA PRO A 6 -10.02 14.25 26.12
C PRO A 6 -8.59 13.98 26.60
N PHE A 7 -8.27 12.71 26.86
CA PHE A 7 -6.89 12.27 27.11
C PHE A 7 -6.08 12.31 25.80
N VAL A 8 -5.17 13.27 25.70
CA VAL A 8 -4.25 13.42 24.57
C VAL A 8 -3.00 12.56 24.82
N ASP A 9 -2.94 11.39 24.17
CA ASP A 9 -1.72 10.59 24.12
C ASP A 9 -0.80 11.20 23.05
N GLY A 10 0.11 12.09 23.47
CA GLY A 10 1.06 12.80 22.60
C GLY A 10 2.13 11.93 21.92
N ARG A 11 1.87 10.63 21.75
CA ARG A 11 2.79 9.69 21.09
C ARG A 11 2.71 9.85 19.57
N GLU A 12 3.81 10.25 18.95
CA GLU A 12 3.98 10.15 17.50
C GLU A 12 3.93 8.68 17.08
N ARG A 13 2.91 8.32 16.29
CA ARG A 13 2.79 7.01 15.67
C ARG A 13 3.05 7.20 14.19
N SER A 14 4.08 6.53 13.65
CA SER A 14 4.44 6.63 12.24
C SER A 14 3.43 5.87 11.37
N LEU A 15 2.27 6.47 11.15
CA LEU A 15 1.26 5.99 10.21
C LEU A 15 1.26 6.94 9.00
N ARG A 16 1.24 6.39 7.79
CA ARG A 16 0.90 7.20 6.61
C ARG A 16 -0.55 7.67 6.78
N CYS A 17 -0.80 8.94 6.47
CA CYS A 17 -2.16 9.46 6.53
C CYS A 17 -3.06 8.68 5.55
N PRO A 18 -4.22 8.16 5.98
CA PRO A 18 -5.13 7.42 5.11
C PRO A 18 -5.89 8.35 4.13
N PHE A 19 -5.60 9.65 4.09
CA PHE A 19 -6.15 10.56 3.08
C PHE A 19 -5.08 11.04 2.10
N CYS A 20 -3.95 11.54 2.60
CA CYS A 20 -2.92 12.14 1.74
C CYS A 20 -1.69 11.25 1.49
N CYS A 21 -1.64 10.04 2.08
CA CYS A 21 -0.56 9.05 1.94
C CYS A 21 0.85 9.52 2.34
N LYS A 22 0.99 10.74 2.89
CA LYS A 22 2.26 11.27 3.38
C LYS A 22 2.64 10.67 4.74
N PRO A 23 3.93 10.41 4.98
CA PRO A 23 4.42 10.08 6.32
C PRO A 23 4.29 11.32 7.23
N GLY A 24 3.83 11.14 8.47
CA GLY A 24 3.76 12.24 9.43
C GLY A 24 3.12 11.85 10.75
N SER A 25 3.44 12.57 11.81
CA SER A 25 2.83 12.38 13.13
C SER A 25 1.34 12.67 13.05
N THR A 26 0.54 11.73 13.55
CA THR A 26 -0.88 11.93 13.79
C THR A 26 -1.05 12.36 15.24
N THR A 27 -1.84 13.40 15.50
CA THR A 27 -2.17 13.80 16.88
C THR A 27 -3.42 13.04 17.29
N SER A 28 -3.32 12.19 18.32
CA SER A 28 -4.48 11.46 18.84
C SER A 28 -5.35 12.38 19.71
N HIS A 29 -6.68 12.36 19.53
CA HIS A 29 -7.59 13.31 20.19
C HIS A 29 -8.60 12.63 21.12
N TYR A 30 -9.08 11.44 20.77
CA TYR A 30 -10.00 10.66 21.60
C TYR A 30 -9.48 9.24 21.72
N MET A 31 -9.42 8.66 22.92
CA MET A 31 -9.03 7.26 23.13
C MET A 31 -10.00 6.57 24.08
N LYS A 32 -10.66 5.50 23.61
CA LYS A 32 -11.55 4.67 24.42
C LYS A 32 -11.07 3.23 24.43
N ARG A 33 -10.76 2.72 25.62
CA ARG A 33 -10.38 1.32 25.86
C ARG A 33 -11.65 0.49 26.07
N ILE A 34 -11.91 -0.51 25.21
CA ILE A 34 -13.17 -1.26 25.20
C ILE A 34 -13.02 -2.63 25.87
N PHE A 35 -11.89 -3.30 25.67
CA PHE A 35 -11.60 -4.58 26.33
C PHE A 35 -10.32 -4.47 27.16
N ASN A 36 -10.36 -5.02 28.36
CA ASN A 36 -9.23 -5.17 29.26
C ASN A 36 -9.39 -6.55 29.92
N THR A 37 -8.46 -7.47 29.70
CA THR A 37 -8.54 -8.82 30.29
C THR A 37 -8.04 -8.88 31.73
N SER A 38 -7.90 -7.75 32.43
CA SER A 38 -7.83 -7.73 33.89
C SER A 38 -9.11 -7.14 34.50
N PRO A 39 -10.14 -7.98 34.77
CA PRO A 39 -11.28 -7.57 35.59
C PRO A 39 -11.01 -7.70 37.10
N GLN A 40 -10.00 -8.48 37.49
CA GLN A 40 -9.62 -8.77 38.87
C GLN A 40 -8.09 -8.95 38.92
N GLY A 41 -7.45 -8.44 39.96
CA GLY A 41 -5.99 -8.33 40.08
C GLY A 41 -5.19 -9.57 39.65
N ILE A 42 -3.99 -9.32 39.15
CA ILE A 42 -2.92 -10.28 38.78
C ILE A 42 -3.23 -11.70 39.28
N LYS A 43 -3.82 -12.55 38.41
CA LYS A 43 -3.81 -13.99 38.67
C LYS A 43 -2.39 -14.46 38.39
N LYS A 44 -1.58 -14.59 39.45
CA LYS A 44 -0.39 -15.44 39.42
C LYS A 44 -0.85 -16.83 38.98
N VAL A 45 -0.57 -17.21 37.75
CA VAL A 45 -0.70 -18.61 37.33
C VAL A 45 0.44 -19.35 38.01
N SER A 46 0.12 -20.21 38.99
CA SER A 46 1.10 -21.09 39.63
C SER A 46 1.73 -21.98 38.55
N LEU A 47 3.06 -22.13 38.60
CA LEU A 47 3.88 -22.94 37.69
C LEU A 47 3.55 -24.45 37.73
N THR A 48 2.51 -24.87 38.45
CA THR A 48 2.10 -26.28 38.62
C THR A 48 0.91 -26.70 37.75
N ASP A 49 0.19 -25.78 37.10
CA ASP A 49 -0.92 -26.14 36.19
C ASP A 49 -0.44 -26.33 34.74
N TRP A 50 0.33 -27.41 34.54
CA TRP A 50 0.95 -27.80 33.26
C TRP A 50 -0.02 -28.42 32.24
N SER A 51 -1.29 -28.62 32.60
CA SER A 51 -2.29 -29.30 31.76
C SER A 51 -2.79 -28.49 30.56
N LYS A 52 -2.37 -27.22 30.41
CA LYS A 52 -2.76 -26.33 29.29
C LYS A 52 -1.62 -25.95 28.35
N LYS A 53 -0.47 -26.63 28.44
CA LYS A 53 0.76 -26.26 27.73
C LYS A 53 0.73 -26.43 26.19
N ASN A 54 -0.29 -27.09 25.64
CA ASN A 54 -0.23 -27.55 24.25
C ASN A 54 -0.54 -26.50 23.16
N ASN A 55 -0.85 -25.24 23.50
CA ASN A 55 -1.21 -24.23 22.50
C ASN A 55 -0.22 -23.06 22.32
N PHE A 56 0.96 -23.09 22.95
CA PHE A 56 2.01 -22.10 22.68
C PHE A 56 3.32 -22.81 22.34
N LYS A 57 3.54 -23.04 21.05
CA LYS A 57 4.87 -23.37 20.51
C LYS A 57 5.53 -22.06 20.06
N GLY A 58 6.71 -21.78 20.63
CA GLY A 58 7.60 -20.68 20.25
C GLY A 58 7.53 -19.48 21.18
N ASP A 59 8.29 -19.47 22.27
CA ASP A 59 9.62 -18.85 22.23
C ASP A 59 10.33 -18.99 23.58
N SER A 60 11.59 -19.37 23.49
CA SER A 60 12.57 -19.31 24.56
C SER A 60 12.87 -17.84 24.88
N ASN A 61 12.06 -17.20 25.73
CA ASN A 61 12.48 -16.10 26.58
C ASN A 61 11.40 -15.84 27.64
N ASN A 62 11.86 -15.61 28.86
CA ASN A 62 11.10 -15.55 30.10
C ASN A 62 10.13 -14.34 30.07
N GLN A 63 8.96 -14.43 29.46
CA GLN A 63 8.00 -13.31 29.32
C GLN A 63 6.62 -13.67 29.88
N GLN A 64 6.05 -12.79 30.72
CA GLN A 64 4.70 -12.91 31.28
C GLN A 64 3.74 -11.92 30.62
N ILE A 65 2.56 -12.40 30.23
CA ILE A 65 1.50 -11.55 29.66
C ILE A 65 0.69 -10.95 30.81
N LEU A 66 0.77 -9.64 30.99
CA LEU A 66 0.08 -8.92 32.06
C LEU A 66 -1.35 -8.52 31.68
N ASN A 67 -1.55 -8.07 30.44
CA ASN A 67 -2.84 -7.58 30.01
C ASN A 67 -3.01 -7.64 28.49
N ARG A 68 -4.25 -7.81 28.02
CA ARG A 68 -4.67 -7.51 26.65
C ARG A 68 -5.68 -6.38 26.65
N SER A 69 -5.46 -5.38 25.81
CA SER A 69 -6.39 -4.28 25.63
C SER A 69 -6.72 -4.01 24.16
N VAL A 70 -7.98 -3.73 23.89
CA VAL A 70 -8.42 -3.19 22.59
C VAL A 70 -8.81 -1.73 22.78
N GLU A 71 -8.15 -0.83 22.05
CA GLU A 71 -8.31 0.62 22.13
C GLU A 71 -8.80 1.17 20.79
N PHE A 72 -9.79 2.07 20.85
CA PHE A 72 -10.23 2.86 19.71
C PHE A 72 -9.74 4.28 19.90
N TYR A 73 -9.17 4.89 18.87
CA TYR A 73 -8.77 6.28 18.95
C TYR A 73 -9.00 7.05 17.65
N SER A 74 -9.26 8.35 17.78
CA SER A 74 -9.25 9.28 16.66
C SER A 74 -7.89 9.95 16.54
N ALA A 75 -7.46 10.21 15.31
CA ALA A 75 -6.20 10.87 15.02
C ALA A 75 -6.36 11.86 13.86
N THR A 76 -5.72 13.02 13.99
CA THR A 76 -5.74 14.10 12.99
C THR A 76 -4.42 14.14 12.26
N CYS A 77 -4.45 14.21 10.93
CA CYS A 77 -3.24 14.35 10.12
C CYS A 77 -2.70 15.79 10.15
N ASN A 78 -1.45 15.95 10.58
CA ASN A 78 -0.78 17.26 10.62
C ASN A 78 -0.53 17.90 9.24
N ASN A 79 -0.60 17.13 8.14
CA ASN A 79 -0.39 17.67 6.79
C ASN A 79 -1.69 18.10 6.08
N CYS A 80 -2.78 17.35 6.21
CA CYS A 80 -4.03 17.64 5.49
C CYS A 80 -5.23 17.95 6.41
N GLY A 81 -5.06 17.87 7.73
CA GLY A 81 -6.11 18.14 8.72
C GLY A 81 -7.22 17.08 8.78
N SER A 82 -7.12 16.00 8.01
CA SER A 82 -8.17 14.98 7.97
C SER A 82 -8.18 14.12 9.23
N GLU A 83 -9.38 13.81 9.71
CA GLU A 83 -9.62 12.97 10.88
C GLU A 83 -9.77 11.49 10.50
N SER A 84 -9.18 10.63 11.31
CA SER A 84 -9.20 9.17 11.12
C SER A 84 -9.49 8.46 12.43
N ILE A 85 -10.06 7.27 12.37
CA ILE A 85 -10.39 6.42 13.53
C ILE A 85 -9.66 5.10 13.39
N TYR A 86 -9.01 4.64 14.45
CA TYR A 86 -8.23 3.42 14.50
C TYR A 86 -8.73 2.49 15.60
N VAL A 87 -8.45 1.20 15.41
CA VAL A 87 -8.48 0.18 16.46
C VAL A 87 -7.09 -0.42 16.63
N GLU A 88 -6.68 -0.55 17.88
CA GLU A 88 -5.42 -1.19 18.27
C GLU A 88 -5.66 -2.31 19.26
N ASN A 89 -5.06 -3.47 18.99
CA ASN A 89 -4.97 -4.57 19.93
C ASN A 89 -3.56 -4.59 20.52
N LYS A 90 -3.45 -4.40 21.83
CA LYS A 90 -2.19 -4.33 22.57
C LYS A 90 -2.10 -5.46 23.58
N MET A 91 -0.88 -5.96 23.72
CA MET A 91 -0.47 -6.87 24.77
C MET A 91 0.56 -6.20 25.65
N MET A 92 0.31 -6.12 26.95
CA MET A 92 1.33 -5.74 27.91
C MET A 92 2.10 -6.99 28.32
N VAL A 93 3.41 -6.96 28.10
CA VAL A 93 4.32 -8.05 28.42
C VAL A 93 5.35 -7.53 29.41
N GLU A 94 5.62 -8.33 30.43
CA GLU A 94 6.69 -8.11 31.40
C GLU A 94 7.77 -9.15 31.17
N ASP A 95 9.01 -8.68 31.05
CA ASP A 95 10.16 -9.59 31.04
C ASP A 95 10.34 -10.16 32.46
N VAL A 96 10.29 -11.48 32.59
CA VAL A 96 10.61 -12.20 33.82
C VAL A 96 12.12 -12.16 33.97
N PRO A 97 12.65 -11.47 35.00
CA PRO A 97 14.08 -11.36 35.14
C PRO A 97 14.71 -12.74 35.32
N THR A 98 15.74 -13.03 34.54
CA THR A 98 16.69 -14.10 34.84
C THR A 98 17.48 -13.66 36.08
N PRO A 99 17.58 -14.48 37.13
CA PRO A 99 18.33 -14.11 38.33
C PRO A 99 19.80 -13.95 37.96
N THR A 100 20.25 -12.71 37.82
CA THR A 100 21.66 -12.35 37.71
C THR A 100 22.20 -12.09 39.11
N GLN A 101 23.43 -12.55 39.38
CA GLN A 101 24.07 -12.54 40.70
C GLN A 101 24.33 -11.14 41.32
N ALA A 102 23.97 -10.07 40.63
CA ALA A 102 24.04 -8.70 41.16
C ALA A 102 22.64 -8.09 41.08
N GLY A 103 21.95 -8.08 42.22
CA GLY A 103 20.59 -7.60 42.34
C GLY A 103 20.42 -6.18 41.78
N ILE A 104 19.61 -6.07 40.74
CA ILE A 104 18.47 -5.15 40.54
C ILE A 104 17.83 -5.66 39.24
N SER A 105 16.74 -6.43 39.34
CA SER A 105 15.92 -6.70 38.18
C SER A 105 14.90 -5.58 38.04
N VAL A 106 15.05 -4.74 37.01
CA VAL A 106 14.00 -3.78 36.66
C VAL A 106 12.95 -4.53 35.87
N ASN A 107 11.74 -4.63 36.41
CA ASN A 107 10.59 -5.14 35.67
C ASN A 107 10.19 -4.11 34.62
N THR A 108 10.63 -4.27 33.38
CA THR A 108 10.16 -3.44 32.26
C THR A 108 8.92 -4.05 31.64
N ALA A 109 7.75 -3.57 32.06
CA ALA A 109 6.51 -3.83 31.33
C ALA A 109 6.49 -3.00 30.05
N ARG A 110 6.29 -3.63 28.89
CA ARG A 110 6.17 -2.98 27.59
C ARG A 110 4.88 -3.35 26.89
N ASN A 111 4.36 -2.41 26.08
CA ASN A 111 3.23 -2.68 25.20
C ASN A 111 3.74 -3.23 23.86
N VAL A 112 3.21 -4.38 23.46
CA VAL A 112 3.38 -4.99 22.15
C VAL A 112 2.09 -4.75 21.37
N ILE A 113 2.17 -4.05 20.23
CA ILE A 113 1.03 -3.85 19.33
C ILE A 113 0.88 -5.11 18.50
N LEU A 114 -0.24 -5.83 18.68
CA LEU A 114 -0.56 -7.02 17.90
C LEU A 114 -1.26 -6.69 16.58
N LEU A 115 -2.10 -5.65 16.62
CA LEU A 115 -2.87 -5.18 15.47
C LEU A 115 -3.06 -3.69 15.62
N GLN A 116 -2.90 -2.96 14.53
CA GLN A 116 -3.29 -1.57 14.38
C GLN A 116 -4.01 -1.46 13.05
N LYS A 117 -5.28 -1.03 13.06
CA LYS A 117 -6.10 -0.95 11.85
C LYS A 117 -6.87 0.37 11.81
N CYS A 118 -6.79 1.08 10.69
CA CYS A 118 -7.65 2.22 10.40
C CYS A 118 -9.08 1.72 10.10
N ILE A 119 -10.05 2.17 10.88
CA ILE A 119 -11.48 1.91 10.69
C ILE A 119 -12.08 2.99 9.78
N TYR A 120 -11.64 4.24 9.96
CA TYR A 120 -12.14 5.37 9.18
C TYR A 120 -11.00 6.32 8.79
N PRO A 121 -10.93 6.76 7.53
CA PRO A 121 -11.60 6.14 6.39
C PRO A 121 -11.10 4.70 6.25
N GLU A 122 -11.88 3.85 5.59
CA GLU A 122 -11.36 2.55 5.17
C GLU A 122 -10.13 2.84 4.32
N SER A 123 -8.93 2.43 4.76
CA SER A 123 -7.66 2.88 4.17
C SER A 123 -7.75 2.83 2.64
N PRO A 124 -7.50 3.95 1.92
CA PRO A 124 -7.75 4.01 0.49
C PRO A 124 -6.81 3.09 -0.28
N ILE A 125 -5.66 2.75 0.31
CA ILE A 125 -4.64 1.91 -0.31
C ILE A 125 -4.18 0.88 0.73
N PRO A 126 -4.36 -0.42 0.48
CA PRO A 126 -3.73 -1.48 1.25
C PRO A 126 -2.20 -1.32 1.24
N ASP A 127 -1.52 -1.51 2.38
CA ASP A 127 -0.05 -1.35 2.49
C ASP A 127 0.75 -2.24 1.51
N ILE A 128 0.13 -3.29 0.98
CA ILE A 128 0.70 -4.20 -0.02
C ILE A 128 0.73 -3.61 -1.44
N LEU A 129 -0.08 -2.58 -1.72
CA LEU A 129 -0.10 -1.93 -3.03
C LEU A 129 0.93 -0.80 -3.10
N PRO A 130 1.59 -0.61 -4.26
CA PRO A 130 2.48 0.50 -4.45
C PRO A 130 1.72 1.83 -4.40
N VAL A 131 2.38 2.87 -3.90
CA VAL A 131 1.86 4.25 -3.91
C VAL A 131 1.87 4.76 -5.36
N PRO A 132 0.88 5.56 -5.81
CA PRO A 132 0.91 6.13 -7.15
C PRO A 132 2.21 6.90 -7.43
N SER A 133 2.73 6.75 -8.65
CA SER A 133 3.88 7.52 -9.14
C SER A 133 3.70 9.04 -8.93
N GLU A 134 4.79 9.74 -8.62
CA GLU A 134 4.79 11.21 -8.54
C GLU A 134 4.57 11.87 -9.90
N SER A 135 4.91 11.17 -10.99
CA SER A 135 4.69 11.64 -12.36
C SER A 135 3.25 11.44 -12.83
N MET A 136 2.39 10.83 -12.00
CA MET A 136 1.02 10.51 -12.37
C MET A 136 0.11 11.74 -12.36
N PRO A 137 -0.54 12.07 -13.50
CA PRO A 137 -1.53 13.15 -13.57
C PRO A 137 -2.68 12.96 -12.58
N GLU A 138 -3.25 14.06 -12.09
CA GLU A 138 -4.23 14.03 -10.99
C GLU A 138 -5.55 13.32 -11.37
N ASP A 139 -5.98 13.44 -12.63
CA ASP A 139 -7.13 12.72 -13.19
C ASP A 139 -6.90 11.20 -13.22
N VAL A 140 -5.72 10.76 -13.67
CA VAL A 140 -5.30 9.35 -13.67
C VAL A 140 -5.17 8.81 -12.24
N LYS A 141 -4.57 9.61 -11.35
CA LYS A 141 -4.31 9.25 -9.95
C LYS A 141 -5.60 9.00 -9.16
N LYS A 142 -6.68 9.72 -9.47
CA LYS A 142 -8.00 9.46 -8.87
C LYS A 142 -8.50 8.05 -9.16
N ILE A 143 -8.42 7.61 -10.42
CA ILE A 143 -8.85 6.27 -10.84
C ILE A 143 -7.94 5.20 -10.23
N TYR A 144 -6.63 5.45 -10.17
CA TYR A 144 -5.68 4.57 -9.50
C TYR A 144 -6.04 4.36 -8.03
N ASN A 145 -6.32 5.45 -7.30
CA ASN A 145 -6.70 5.37 -5.88
C ASN A 145 -8.05 4.69 -5.68
N GLU A 146 -9.01 4.90 -6.60
CA GLU A 146 -10.27 4.16 -6.60
C GLU A 146 -10.03 2.65 -6.76
N ALA A 147 -9.17 2.27 -7.72
CA ALA A 147 -8.79 0.88 -7.93
C ALA A 147 -8.18 0.25 -6.67
N ALA A 148 -7.30 0.99 -5.99
CA ALA A 148 -6.67 0.55 -4.75
C ALA A 148 -7.70 0.37 -3.63
N SER A 149 -8.69 1.26 -3.54
CA SER A 149 -9.72 1.23 -2.48
C SER A 149 -10.62 -0.01 -2.55
N VAL A 150 -10.82 -0.55 -3.75
CA VAL A 150 -11.63 -1.75 -3.98
C VAL A 150 -10.81 -3.03 -4.07
N PHE A 151 -9.48 -2.97 -3.99
CA PHE A 151 -8.59 -4.14 -4.14
C PHE A 151 -8.95 -5.30 -3.21
N ASN A 152 -9.09 -5.02 -1.90
CA ASN A 152 -9.44 -6.04 -0.91
C ASN A 152 -10.91 -6.50 -1.00
N LYS A 153 -11.78 -5.72 -1.69
CA LYS A 153 -13.21 -6.01 -1.83
C LYS A 153 -13.50 -6.81 -3.10
N SER A 154 -12.80 -6.51 -4.19
CA SER A 154 -12.97 -7.15 -5.49
C SER A 154 -11.72 -6.93 -6.35
N LEU A 155 -10.93 -7.99 -6.49
CA LEU A 155 -9.77 -8.02 -7.41
C LEU A 155 -10.20 -7.81 -8.87
N ARG A 156 -11.42 -8.23 -9.21
CA ARG A 156 -12.04 -8.01 -10.51
C ARG A 156 -12.28 -6.54 -10.79
N ALA A 157 -12.94 -5.84 -9.86
CA ALA A 157 -13.18 -4.41 -9.99
C ALA A 157 -11.86 -3.63 -10.01
N SER A 158 -10.93 -3.98 -9.11
CA SER A 158 -9.61 -3.35 -9.01
C SER A 158 -8.81 -3.48 -10.31
N GLY A 159 -8.69 -4.69 -10.87
CA GLY A 159 -8.00 -4.93 -12.13
C GLY A 159 -8.64 -4.19 -13.31
N THR A 160 -9.98 -4.11 -13.35
CA THR A 160 -10.71 -3.36 -14.39
C THR A 160 -10.41 -1.86 -14.29
N LEU A 161 -10.44 -1.30 -13.08
CA LEU A 161 -10.11 0.11 -12.84
C LEU A 161 -8.64 0.42 -13.16
N ILE A 162 -7.71 -0.52 -12.93
CA ILE A 162 -6.31 -0.36 -13.35
C ILE A 162 -6.16 -0.30 -14.87
N ARG A 163 -6.95 -1.10 -15.60
CA ARG A 163 -7.00 -0.97 -17.07
C ARG A 163 -7.54 0.40 -17.50
N ILE A 164 -8.58 0.91 -16.85
CA ILE A 164 -9.14 2.25 -17.12
C ILE A 164 -8.12 3.34 -16.77
N THR A 165 -7.35 3.15 -15.70
CA THR A 165 -6.25 4.04 -15.30
C THR A 165 -5.21 4.14 -16.42
N LEU A 166 -4.78 3.00 -16.97
CA LEU A 166 -3.87 2.99 -18.13
C LEU A 166 -4.52 3.67 -19.34
N GLU A 167 -5.77 3.35 -19.67
CA GLU A 167 -6.46 3.97 -20.81
C GLU A 167 -6.51 5.50 -20.70
N THR A 168 -6.82 6.02 -19.51
CA THR A 168 -6.86 7.45 -19.23
C THR A 168 -5.46 8.07 -19.34
N LEU A 169 -4.43 7.38 -18.84
CA LEU A 169 -3.04 7.82 -18.99
C LEU A 169 -2.65 7.93 -20.47
N LEU A 170 -2.94 6.92 -21.29
CA LEU A 170 -2.52 6.90 -22.70
C LEU A 170 -3.27 7.90 -23.58
N LYS A 171 -4.54 8.23 -23.25
CA LYS A 171 -5.29 9.28 -23.96
C LYS A 171 -4.60 10.64 -23.91
N ASN A 172 -3.89 10.94 -22.82
CA ASN A 172 -3.14 12.19 -22.68
C ASN A 172 -1.84 12.22 -23.51
N HIS A 173 -1.43 11.09 -24.11
CA HIS A 173 -0.17 10.92 -24.81
C HIS A 173 -0.31 10.37 -26.23
N THR A 174 -1.54 10.26 -26.74
CA THR A 174 -1.82 9.74 -28.08
C THR A 174 -2.75 10.69 -28.83
N GLU A 175 -2.64 10.74 -30.16
CA GLU A 175 -3.55 11.49 -31.04
C GLU A 175 -4.85 10.70 -31.30
N ALA A 176 -5.22 9.82 -30.37
CA ALA A 176 -6.27 8.85 -30.57
C ALA A 176 -7.63 9.52 -30.33
N ASP A 177 -8.59 9.36 -31.27
CA ASP A 177 -9.96 9.85 -31.09
C ASP A 177 -10.58 9.29 -29.80
N ALA A 178 -11.62 9.96 -29.28
CA ALA A 178 -12.32 9.56 -28.05
C ALA A 178 -12.78 8.08 -28.02
N ASN A 179 -12.97 7.45 -29.19
CA ASN A 179 -13.40 6.06 -29.36
C ASN A 179 -12.26 5.07 -29.62
N SER A 180 -11.01 5.50 -29.54
CA SER A 180 -9.86 4.65 -29.84
C SER A 180 -9.67 3.60 -28.75
N SER A 181 -9.59 2.34 -29.15
CA SER A 181 -9.36 1.24 -28.20
C SER A 181 -7.97 1.30 -27.57
N LEU A 182 -7.83 0.79 -26.35
CA LEU A 182 -6.52 0.66 -25.66
C LEU A 182 -5.47 -0.07 -26.53
N ASN A 183 -5.89 -1.06 -27.32
CA ASN A 183 -5.01 -1.77 -28.24
C ASN A 183 -4.40 -0.85 -29.32
N ILE A 184 -5.19 0.10 -29.86
CA ILE A 184 -4.72 1.07 -30.85
C ILE A 184 -3.73 2.05 -30.22
N MET A 185 -4.04 2.55 -29.03
CA MET A 185 -3.15 3.47 -28.29
C MET A 185 -1.79 2.83 -28.00
N ILE A 186 -1.76 1.57 -27.54
CA ILE A 186 -0.52 0.82 -27.33
C ILE A 186 0.25 0.66 -28.66
N GLY A 187 -0.45 0.34 -29.75
CA GLY A 187 0.15 0.21 -31.09
C GLY A 187 0.75 1.51 -31.65
N GLN A 188 0.25 2.68 -31.25
CA GLN A 188 0.87 3.97 -31.60
C GLN A 188 2.15 4.20 -30.80
N LEU A 189 2.10 3.96 -29.49
CA LEU A 189 3.22 4.18 -28.58
C LEU A 189 4.37 3.19 -28.81
N SER A 190 4.11 1.99 -29.34
CA SER A 190 5.15 1.00 -29.64
C SER A 190 6.19 1.44 -30.66
N ARG A 191 5.91 2.50 -31.43
CA ARG A 191 6.87 3.11 -32.36
C ARG A 191 7.93 3.97 -31.67
N THR A 192 7.65 4.42 -30.45
CA THR A 192 8.45 5.43 -29.73
C THR A 192 8.91 4.97 -28.35
N MET A 193 8.21 4.02 -27.75
CA MET A 193 8.51 3.46 -26.44
C MET A 193 9.35 2.17 -26.57
N PRO A 194 10.19 1.84 -25.56
CA PRO A 194 10.87 0.55 -25.49
C PRO A 194 9.89 -0.63 -25.43
N SER A 195 10.27 -1.79 -25.96
CA SER A 195 9.39 -2.97 -26.04
C SER A 195 8.87 -3.44 -24.68
N PHE A 196 9.72 -3.43 -23.65
CA PHE A 196 9.31 -3.85 -22.31
C PHE A 196 8.19 -2.98 -21.72
N ILE A 197 8.12 -1.69 -22.09
CA ILE A 197 7.06 -0.79 -21.65
C ILE A 197 5.75 -1.15 -22.36
N THR A 198 5.80 -1.43 -23.65
CA THR A 198 4.61 -1.87 -24.39
C THR A 198 4.12 -3.24 -23.93
N GLU A 199 5.04 -4.15 -23.58
CA GLU A 199 4.70 -5.43 -22.97
C GLU A 199 3.97 -5.23 -21.63
N MET A 200 4.42 -4.30 -20.77
CA MET A 200 3.69 -3.95 -19.55
C MET A 200 2.27 -3.43 -19.83
N MET A 201 2.11 -2.57 -20.84
CA MET A 201 0.79 -2.06 -21.25
C MET A 201 -0.13 -3.19 -21.74
N ASP A 202 0.40 -4.14 -22.51
CA ASP A 202 -0.35 -5.30 -22.99
C ASP A 202 -0.72 -6.25 -21.85
N ASN A 203 0.16 -6.46 -20.86
CA ASN A 203 -0.16 -7.21 -19.65
C ASN A 203 -1.37 -6.60 -18.93
N ILE A 204 -1.38 -5.27 -18.73
CA ILE A 204 -2.53 -4.57 -18.13
C ILE A 204 -3.79 -4.72 -18.97
N ARG A 205 -3.68 -4.60 -20.30
CA ARG A 205 -4.83 -4.75 -21.22
C ARG A 205 -5.46 -6.14 -21.14
N VAL A 206 -4.65 -7.19 -21.12
CA VAL A 206 -5.11 -8.58 -21.08
C VAL A 206 -5.64 -8.90 -19.69
N PHE A 207 -4.80 -8.81 -18.66
CA PHE A 207 -5.12 -9.27 -17.32
C PHE A 207 -6.06 -8.34 -16.54
N GLY A 208 -6.07 -7.04 -16.86
CA GLY A 208 -7.04 -6.10 -16.31
C GLY A 208 -8.48 -6.34 -16.78
N ASN A 209 -8.69 -7.08 -17.88
CA ASN A 209 -10.02 -7.44 -18.38
C ASN A 209 -10.43 -8.89 -18.08
N SER A 210 -9.47 -9.80 -17.92
CA SER A 210 -9.72 -11.24 -17.73
C SER A 210 -10.54 -11.56 -16.49
N ASN A 211 -10.53 -10.70 -15.47
CA ASN A 211 -11.40 -10.88 -14.31
C ASN A 211 -12.87 -10.51 -14.62
N ALA A 212 -13.15 -9.72 -15.67
CA ALA A 212 -14.47 -9.22 -16.05
C ALA A 212 -15.23 -10.11 -17.05
N HIS A 213 -14.53 -10.85 -17.91
CA HIS A 213 -15.14 -11.78 -18.86
C HIS A 213 -14.66 -13.21 -18.60
N ALA A 214 -15.37 -13.90 -17.70
CA ALA A 214 -15.15 -15.31 -17.41
C ALA A 214 -15.76 -16.22 -18.48
N HIS A 215 -15.47 -16.02 -19.77
CA HIS A 215 -15.87 -16.96 -20.82
C HIS A 215 -14.80 -16.86 -21.91
N GLU A 216 -13.98 -17.89 -22.12
CA GLU A 216 -14.25 -18.70 -23.31
C GLU A 216 -13.87 -20.19 -23.21
N ASN A 217 -13.11 -20.64 -22.21
CA ASN A 217 -12.66 -22.05 -22.20
C ASN A 217 -13.02 -22.76 -20.89
N GLU A 218 -13.46 -24.02 -20.99
CA GLU A 218 -13.85 -24.88 -19.86
C GLU A 218 -12.71 -25.10 -18.84
N LEU A 219 -11.46 -24.92 -19.29
CA LEU A 219 -10.23 -24.89 -18.47
C LEU A 219 -10.10 -23.65 -17.57
N ASP A 220 -10.65 -22.48 -17.95
CA ASP A 220 -10.58 -21.26 -17.13
C ASP A 220 -11.52 -21.32 -15.92
N ARG A 221 -12.51 -22.22 -15.92
CA ARG A 221 -13.35 -22.49 -14.73
C ARG A 221 -12.52 -23.07 -13.58
N TYR A 222 -11.44 -23.80 -13.88
CA TYR A 222 -10.50 -24.32 -12.89
C TYR A 222 -9.46 -23.26 -12.42
N ARG A 223 -9.37 -22.07 -13.04
CA ARG A 223 -8.52 -20.97 -12.54
C ARG A 223 -9.18 -20.13 -11.45
N GLN A 224 -10.42 -20.46 -11.08
CA GLN A 224 -11.08 -19.96 -9.88
C GLN A 224 -10.46 -20.54 -8.58
N ILE A 225 -9.32 -21.25 -8.67
CA ILE A 225 -8.83 -22.12 -7.60
C ILE A 225 -7.87 -21.42 -6.61
N ASN A 226 -7.29 -20.24 -6.90
CA ASN A 226 -6.47 -19.54 -5.89
C ASN A 226 -6.71 -18.02 -5.88
N GLU A 227 -7.49 -17.54 -4.90
CA GLU A 227 -7.63 -16.10 -4.60
C GLU A 227 -6.27 -15.40 -4.40
N THR A 228 -5.26 -16.14 -3.93
CA THR A 228 -3.90 -15.64 -3.70
C THR A 228 -3.15 -15.33 -4.99
N GLU A 229 -3.21 -16.21 -6.00
CA GLU A 229 -2.53 -15.99 -7.30
C GLU A 229 -3.13 -14.78 -8.04
N ASN A 230 -4.45 -14.60 -7.94
CA ASN A 230 -5.14 -13.44 -8.51
C ASN A 230 -4.80 -12.13 -7.77
N LYS A 231 -4.39 -12.17 -6.49
CA LYS A 231 -3.95 -10.98 -5.75
C LYS A 231 -2.59 -10.50 -6.23
N GLU A 232 -1.61 -11.40 -6.31
CA GLU A 232 -0.24 -11.09 -6.75
C GLU A 232 -0.24 -10.51 -8.16
N GLN A 233 -1.02 -11.11 -9.07
CA GLN A 233 -1.18 -10.58 -10.42
C GLN A 233 -1.72 -9.14 -10.43
N VAL A 234 -2.78 -8.84 -9.68
CA VAL A 234 -3.34 -7.48 -9.64
C VAL A 234 -2.33 -6.50 -9.03
N ILE A 235 -1.61 -6.87 -7.96
CA ILE A 235 -0.52 -6.06 -7.37
C ILE A 235 0.54 -5.73 -8.42
N GLU A 236 0.90 -6.69 -9.27
CA GLU A 236 1.85 -6.48 -10.36
C GLU A 236 1.32 -5.47 -11.39
N LEU A 237 0.02 -5.49 -11.72
CA LEU A 237 -0.58 -4.49 -12.62
C LEU A 237 -0.49 -3.06 -12.05
N PHE A 238 -0.67 -2.86 -10.74
CA PHE A 238 -0.44 -1.56 -10.08
C PHE A 238 1.01 -1.11 -10.26
N THR A 239 1.96 -2.04 -10.16
CA THR A 239 3.39 -1.78 -10.34
C THR A 239 3.69 -1.37 -11.78
N PHE A 240 3.13 -2.07 -12.76
CA PHE A 240 3.31 -1.73 -14.18
C PHE A 240 2.78 -0.35 -14.53
N VAL A 241 1.60 0.05 -14.05
CA VAL A 241 1.08 1.41 -14.29
C VAL A 241 2.03 2.47 -13.75
N ASN A 242 2.59 2.28 -12.55
CA ASN A 242 3.56 3.21 -11.99
C ASN A 242 4.83 3.28 -12.84
N LEU A 243 5.39 2.15 -13.24
CA LEU A 243 6.60 2.10 -14.08
C LEU A 243 6.38 2.75 -15.45
N ILE A 244 5.23 2.53 -16.08
CA ILE A 244 4.84 3.19 -17.32
C ILE A 244 4.80 4.70 -17.11
N CYS A 245 4.16 5.15 -16.04
CA CYS A 245 4.03 6.57 -15.72
C CYS A 245 5.38 7.24 -15.44
N ASP A 246 6.24 6.60 -14.66
CA ASP A 246 7.60 7.07 -14.36
C ASP A 246 8.44 7.17 -15.63
N GLN A 247 8.34 6.18 -16.52
CA GLN A 247 9.05 6.20 -17.79
C GLN A 247 8.58 7.35 -18.69
N MET A 248 7.27 7.58 -18.77
CA MET A 248 6.71 8.70 -19.55
C MET A 248 7.15 10.05 -18.98
N GLY A 249 7.14 10.21 -17.66
CA GLY A 249 7.65 11.40 -16.98
C GLY A 249 9.15 11.62 -17.22
N LEU A 250 9.96 10.56 -17.14
CA LEU A 250 11.40 10.61 -17.39
C LEU A 250 11.71 11.00 -18.84
N LEU A 251 10.97 10.45 -19.81
CA LEU A 251 11.10 10.81 -21.22
C LEU A 251 10.77 12.29 -21.47
N ALA A 252 9.67 12.78 -20.89
CA ALA A 252 9.30 14.20 -20.99
C ALA A 252 10.38 15.13 -20.44
N LYS A 253 10.91 14.82 -19.25
CA LYS A 253 12.01 15.57 -18.62
C LYS A 253 13.30 15.52 -19.43
N SER A 254 13.63 14.36 -20.00
CA SER A 254 14.79 14.18 -20.88
C SER A 254 14.69 15.06 -22.13
N HIS A 255 13.53 15.07 -22.80
CA HIS A 255 13.28 15.93 -23.95
C HIS A 255 13.40 17.41 -23.60
N GLU A 256 12.79 17.85 -22.50
CA GLU A 256 12.89 19.23 -22.04
C GLU A 256 14.35 19.65 -21.80
N MET A 257 15.15 18.81 -21.14
CA MET A 257 16.57 19.07 -20.92
C MET A 257 17.37 19.07 -22.22
N TYR A 258 17.08 18.15 -23.14
CA TYR A 258 17.75 18.08 -24.44
C TYR A 258 17.48 19.33 -25.28
N GLU A 259 16.27 19.89 -25.20
CA GLU A 259 15.92 21.11 -25.93
C GLU A 259 16.71 22.34 -25.47
N ARG A 260 17.16 22.37 -24.22
CA ARG A 260 18.02 23.44 -23.68
C ARG A 260 19.47 23.39 -24.20
N ILE A 261 19.87 22.32 -24.89
CA ILE A 261 21.22 22.19 -25.45
C ILE A 261 21.39 23.20 -26.62
N PRO A 262 22.49 23.97 -26.70
CA PRO A 262 22.73 24.87 -27.83
C PRO A 262 22.75 24.15 -29.20
N ASP A 263 22.23 24.81 -30.23
CA ASP A 263 22.07 24.21 -31.57
C ASP A 263 23.39 23.73 -32.18
N THR A 264 24.50 24.42 -31.89
CA THR A 264 25.85 23.99 -32.32
C THR A 264 26.19 22.60 -31.82
N LYS A 265 25.81 22.26 -30.58
CA LYS A 265 26.01 20.94 -29.97
C LYS A 265 24.96 19.94 -30.47
N LYS A 266 23.69 20.32 -30.62
CA LYS A 266 22.65 19.47 -31.23
C LYS A 266 23.06 19.01 -32.65
N ASN A 267 23.67 19.90 -33.44
CA ASN A 267 24.19 19.57 -34.77
C ASN A 267 25.34 18.55 -34.73
N GLN A 268 26.26 18.67 -33.77
CA GLN A 268 27.32 17.67 -33.56
C GLN A 268 26.75 16.31 -33.15
N ILE A 269 25.75 16.30 -32.27
CA ILE A 269 25.04 15.09 -31.85
C ILE A 269 24.32 14.43 -33.03
N SER A 270 23.64 15.20 -33.87
CA SER A 270 22.95 14.70 -35.07
C SER A 270 23.93 14.03 -36.05
N LYS A 271 25.08 14.67 -36.31
CA LYS A 271 26.16 14.09 -37.13
C LYS A 271 26.67 12.77 -36.55
N ARG A 272 26.89 12.71 -35.24
CA ARG A 272 27.27 11.46 -34.54
C ARG A 272 26.19 10.40 -34.70
N ASN A 273 24.93 10.70 -34.44
CA ASN A 273 23.84 9.70 -34.49
C ASN A 273 23.65 9.14 -35.92
N LYS A 274 23.79 9.97 -36.96
CA LYS A 274 23.77 9.50 -38.37
C LYS A 274 24.87 8.48 -38.67
N LYS A 275 26.05 8.59 -38.04
CA LYS A 275 27.16 7.64 -38.21
C LYS A 275 26.82 6.24 -37.66
N PHE A 276 25.91 6.14 -36.69
CA PHE A 276 25.63 4.90 -35.95
C PHE A 276 24.19 4.38 -36.11
N LYS A 277 23.32 5.05 -36.87
CA LYS A 277 22.05 4.46 -37.29
C LYS A 277 22.37 3.33 -38.29
N LYS A 278 22.23 2.08 -37.86
CA LYS A 278 22.06 0.96 -38.79
C LYS A 278 20.68 1.13 -39.43
N GLU A 279 20.65 1.09 -40.76
CA GLU A 279 19.41 0.96 -41.53
C GLU A 279 18.66 -0.33 -41.15
#